data_AF-A0A433C0Q2-F1
#
_entry.id   AF-A0A433C0Q2-F1
#
_cell.length_a   1.000
_cell.length_b   1.000
_cell.length_c   1.000
_cell.angle_alpha   90.00
_cell.angle_beta   90.00
_cell.angle_gamma   90.00
#
_symmetry.space_group_name_H-M   'P 1'
#
loop_
_entity.id
_entity.type
_entity.pdbx_description
1 polymer ?
#
loop_
_entity_poly.entity_id
_entity_poly.type
_entity_poly.pdbx_seq_one_letter_code
_entity_poly.pdbx_strand_id
1 'polypeptide(L)'
;MNNKELAGLMAKAKTLNPGLVIKLNTVVSALNADADMGNAIATFRPDRWKVFHMLPVTTDDLAVSYERFEAFVARHMRYGGVMCVEDNDAMNESYLMLDPLGRFFQNTRDCRGYEYSRSVDVVGARQAFTDWRFAAASFASRYRQPPLEVVPGTIQPVQAGSIP
;
A
#
# COMPACT_ATOMS: atom_id res chain seq x y z
N MET A 1 10.31 -3.09 21.39
CA MET A 1 10.51 -4.18 20.42
C MET A 1 11.50 -3.70 19.37
N ASN A 2 12.65 -4.34 19.22
CA ASN A 2 13.65 -4.00 18.19
C ASN A 2 13.41 -4.78 16.88
N ASN A 3 14.14 -4.45 15.81
CA ASN A 3 13.96 -5.07 14.50
C ASN A 3 14.21 -6.58 14.49
N LYS A 4 15.11 -7.09 15.33
CA LYS A 4 15.38 -8.54 15.43
C LYS A 4 14.22 -9.28 16.07
N GLU A 5 13.64 -8.71 17.12
CA GLU A 5 12.46 -9.28 17.78
C GLU A 5 11.27 -9.32 16.82
N LEU A 6 11.04 -8.25 16.07
CA LEU A 6 9.97 -8.20 15.06
C LEU A 6 10.20 -9.21 13.93
N ALA A 7 11.43 -9.34 13.44
CA ALA A 7 11.77 -10.34 12.42
C ALA A 7 11.53 -11.77 12.93
N GLY A 8 11.85 -12.05 14.21
CA GLY A 8 11.55 -13.32 14.85
C GLY A 8 10.04 -13.62 14.91
N LEU A 9 9.21 -12.62 15.20
CA LEU A 9 7.76 -12.76 15.17
C LEU A 9 7.22 -13.02 13.76
N MET A 10 7.75 -12.34 12.74
CA MET A 10 7.38 -12.58 11.34
C MET A 10 7.74 -14.00 10.89
N ALA A 11 8.93 -14.48 11.27
CA ALA A 11 9.34 -15.86 10.99
C ALA A 11 8.39 -16.87 11.64
N LYS A 12 8.05 -16.67 12.93
CA LYS A 12 7.07 -17.50 13.63
C LYS A 12 5.69 -17.45 12.96
N ALA A 13 5.24 -16.28 12.53
CA ALA A 13 3.97 -16.14 11.82
C ALA A 13 3.97 -16.94 10.50
N LYS A 14 5.07 -16.92 9.74
CA LYS A 14 5.21 -17.75 8.53
C LYS A 14 5.23 -19.25 8.83
N THR A 15 5.76 -19.70 9.97
CA THR A 15 5.67 -21.13 10.35
C THR A 15 4.24 -21.58 10.64
N LEU A 16 3.39 -20.68 11.14
CA LEU A 16 1.99 -20.96 11.44
C LEU A 16 1.09 -20.80 10.20
N ASN A 17 1.47 -19.91 9.29
CA ASN A 17 0.79 -19.69 8.02
C ASN A 17 1.84 -19.57 6.89
N PRO A 18 2.19 -20.68 6.23
CA PRO A 18 3.16 -20.68 5.13
C PRO A 18 2.76 -19.79 3.94
N GLY A 19 1.46 -19.52 3.77
CA GLY A 19 0.95 -18.61 2.73
C GLY A 19 1.02 -17.13 3.11
N LEU A 20 1.54 -16.79 4.30
CA LEU A 20 1.66 -15.40 4.74
C LEU A 20 2.69 -14.63 3.90
N VAL A 21 2.21 -13.58 3.24
CA VAL A 21 3.01 -12.63 2.47
C VAL A 21 3.37 -11.43 3.34
N ILE A 22 4.65 -11.10 3.44
CA ILE A 22 5.17 -9.94 4.17
C ILE A 22 5.39 -8.80 3.18
N LYS A 23 4.74 -7.67 3.48
CA LYS A 23 4.86 -6.44 2.70
C LYS A 23 5.55 -5.37 3.53
N LEU A 24 6.62 -4.79 2.98
CA LEU A 24 7.24 -3.58 3.50
C LEU A 24 6.74 -2.38 2.69
N ASN A 25 6.30 -1.32 3.36
CA ASN A 25 5.92 -0.06 2.73
C ASN A 25 6.89 1.02 3.22
N THR A 26 7.42 1.84 2.32
CA THR A 26 8.30 2.95 2.67
C THR A 26 7.83 4.20 1.95
N VAL A 27 7.47 5.23 2.71
CA VAL A 27 7.28 6.57 2.17
C VAL A 27 8.63 7.28 2.20
N VAL A 28 9.14 7.66 1.04
CA VAL A 28 10.39 8.38 0.88
C VAL A 28 10.09 9.87 1.02
N SER A 29 10.68 10.49 2.03
CA SER A 29 10.51 11.89 2.41
C SER A 29 11.85 12.58 2.58
N ALA A 30 11.83 13.88 2.84
CA ALA A 30 13.03 14.66 3.11
C ALA A 30 13.93 14.05 4.22
N LEU A 31 13.34 13.31 5.17
CA LEU A 31 14.04 12.70 6.33
C LEU A 31 14.81 11.42 6.00
N ASN A 32 14.41 10.70 4.95
CA ASN A 32 14.96 9.36 4.67
C ASN A 32 15.40 9.16 3.21
N ALA A 33 15.34 10.19 2.35
CA ALA A 33 15.74 10.11 0.95
C ALA A 33 17.20 9.63 0.76
N ASP A 34 18.07 9.89 1.74
CA ASP A 34 19.48 9.50 1.71
C ASP A 34 19.76 8.20 2.50
N ALA A 35 18.74 7.59 3.10
CA ALA A 35 18.89 6.35 3.86
C ALA A 35 19.17 5.14 2.95
N ASP A 36 19.89 4.14 3.48
CA ASP A 36 20.00 2.79 2.92
C ASP A 36 19.09 1.83 3.71
N MET A 37 18.07 1.30 3.04
CA MET A 37 17.10 0.36 3.59
C MET A 37 17.56 -1.10 3.50
N GLY A 38 18.75 -1.36 2.96
CA GLY A 38 19.28 -2.69 2.70
C GLY A 38 19.32 -3.58 3.94
N ASN A 39 19.69 -3.04 5.10
CA ASN A 39 19.65 -3.79 6.35
C ASN A 39 18.22 -4.20 6.74
N ALA A 40 17.23 -3.32 6.56
CA ALA A 40 15.83 -3.65 6.85
C ALA A 40 15.30 -4.72 5.87
N ILE A 41 15.62 -4.60 4.59
CA ILE A 41 15.21 -5.58 3.56
C ILE A 41 15.86 -6.94 3.84
N ALA A 42 17.15 -6.98 4.19
CA ALA A 42 17.85 -8.21 4.56
C ALA A 42 17.28 -8.83 5.85
N THR A 43 16.91 -8.00 6.82
CA THR A 43 16.36 -8.46 8.12
C THR A 43 14.96 -9.04 7.95
N PHE A 44 14.08 -8.34 7.24
CA PHE A 44 12.66 -8.71 7.15
C PHE A 44 12.33 -9.62 5.97
N ARG A 45 13.20 -9.67 4.95
CA ARG A 45 13.02 -10.46 3.71
C ARG A 45 11.59 -10.36 3.18
N PRO A 46 11.07 -9.14 2.92
CA PRO A 46 9.69 -8.97 2.49
C PRO A 46 9.49 -9.63 1.12
N ASP A 47 8.31 -10.20 0.93
CA ASP A 47 7.90 -10.74 -0.36
C ASP A 47 7.54 -9.60 -1.35
N ARG A 48 7.19 -8.43 -0.82
CA ARG A 48 6.98 -7.20 -1.60
C ARG A 48 7.41 -5.96 -0.81
N TRP A 49 8.14 -5.07 -1.47
CA TRP A 49 8.54 -3.77 -0.92
C TRP A 49 7.98 -2.64 -1.78
N LYS A 50 6.99 -1.89 -1.27
CA LYS A 50 6.46 -0.72 -1.96
C LYS A 50 7.18 0.54 -1.51
N VAL A 51 7.74 1.25 -2.48
CA VAL A 51 8.47 2.51 -2.29
C VAL A 51 7.60 3.63 -2.85
N PHE A 52 7.10 4.47 -1.96
CA PHE A 52 6.18 5.56 -2.27
C PHE A 52 6.95 6.88 -2.26
N HIS A 53 6.80 7.68 -3.29
CA HIS A 53 7.17 9.09 -3.23
C HIS A 53 6.24 9.79 -2.22
N MET A 54 6.77 10.63 -1.32
CA MET A 54 5.92 11.40 -0.41
C MET A 54 4.96 12.29 -1.20
N LEU A 55 3.68 12.13 -0.91
CA LEU A 55 2.59 12.93 -1.47
C LEU A 55 2.19 14.01 -0.46
N PRO A 56 2.41 15.30 -0.76
CA PRO A 56 1.96 16.37 0.12
C PRO A 56 0.44 16.51 0.05
N VAL A 57 -0.24 16.23 1.18
CA VAL A 57 -1.70 16.36 1.29
C VAL A 57 -2.10 17.65 1.99
N THR A 58 -1.41 18.02 3.08
CA THR A 58 -1.71 19.21 3.88
C THR A 58 -0.54 20.20 3.97
N THR A 59 0.68 19.67 4.00
CA THR A 59 1.94 20.41 4.08
C THR A 59 2.99 19.79 3.16
N ASP A 60 3.96 20.61 2.78
CA ASP A 60 5.10 20.29 1.90
C ASP A 60 6.39 20.05 2.70
N ASP A 61 6.37 20.15 4.04
CA ASP A 61 7.57 20.12 4.91
C ASP A 61 8.45 18.87 4.75
N LEU A 62 7.85 17.75 4.34
CA LEU A 62 8.51 16.47 4.16
C LEU A 62 8.61 16.05 2.68
N ALA A 63 8.23 16.95 1.76
CA ALA A 63 8.35 16.72 0.34
C ALA A 63 9.81 16.48 -0.04
N VAL A 64 10.01 15.58 -1.00
CA VAL A 64 11.32 15.28 -1.57
C VAL A 64 11.24 15.60 -3.06
N SER A 65 12.34 16.07 -3.66
CA SER A 65 12.35 16.30 -5.10
C SER A 65 12.32 14.96 -5.84
N TYR A 66 11.82 14.98 -7.08
CA TYR A 66 11.80 13.80 -7.94
C TYR A 66 13.22 13.21 -8.11
N GLU A 67 14.23 14.05 -8.26
CA GLU A 67 15.63 13.62 -8.45
C GLU A 67 16.17 12.91 -7.20
N ARG A 68 15.84 13.41 -5.99
CA ARG A 68 16.23 12.76 -4.74
C ARG A 68 15.47 11.44 -4.53
N PHE A 69 14.21 11.38 -4.94
CA PHE A 69 13.44 10.15 -4.93
C PHE A 69 14.03 9.10 -5.89
N GLU A 70 14.35 9.48 -7.13
CA GLU A 70 15.02 8.62 -8.11
C GLU A 70 16.39 8.15 -7.60
N ALA A 71 17.16 9.02 -6.93
CA ALA A 71 18.42 8.63 -6.30
C ALA A 71 18.21 7.58 -5.20
N PHE A 72 17.13 7.66 -4.41
CA PHE A 72 16.75 6.63 -3.47
C PHE A 72 16.43 5.32 -4.17
N VAL A 73 15.63 5.34 -5.25
CA VAL A 73 15.29 4.14 -6.02
C VAL A 73 16.54 3.49 -6.62
N ALA A 74 17.39 4.28 -7.29
CA ALA A 74 18.63 3.83 -7.91
C ALA A 74 19.57 3.11 -6.93
N ARG A 75 19.71 3.67 -5.72
CA ARG A 75 20.52 3.08 -4.62
C ARG A 75 20.07 1.66 -4.24
N HIS A 76 18.79 1.35 -4.43
CA HIS A 76 18.16 0.10 -4.00
C HIS A 76 17.77 -0.84 -5.16
N MET A 77 18.19 -0.55 -6.40
CA MET A 77 17.88 -1.37 -7.58
C MET A 77 18.26 -2.84 -7.45
N ARG A 78 19.27 -3.16 -6.62
CA ARG A 78 19.63 -4.55 -6.28
C ARG A 78 18.47 -5.36 -5.67
N TYR A 79 17.42 -4.71 -5.17
CA TYR A 79 16.20 -5.34 -4.63
C TYR A 79 15.02 -5.30 -5.61
N GLY A 80 15.25 -5.04 -6.89
CA GLY A 80 14.21 -4.92 -7.93
C GLY A 80 13.26 -6.11 -8.05
N GLY A 81 13.67 -7.31 -7.60
CA GLY A 81 12.80 -8.50 -7.57
C GLY A 81 11.64 -8.43 -6.59
N VAL A 82 11.73 -7.58 -5.56
CA VAL A 82 10.63 -7.37 -4.58
C VAL A 82 10.16 -5.91 -4.54
N MET A 83 10.94 -4.98 -5.10
CA MET A 83 10.67 -3.54 -5.07
C MET A 83 9.61 -3.16 -6.11
N CYS A 84 8.58 -2.45 -5.67
CA CYS A 84 7.58 -1.80 -6.51
C CYS A 84 7.59 -0.30 -6.21
N VAL A 85 8.04 0.50 -7.18
CA VAL A 85 8.06 1.96 -7.07
C VAL A 85 6.68 2.50 -7.44
N GLU A 86 6.14 3.37 -6.58
CA GLU A 86 4.93 4.13 -6.84
C GLU A 86 5.25 5.62 -6.71
N ASP A 87 5.24 6.31 -7.83
CA ASP A 87 5.31 7.77 -7.86
C ASP A 87 3.92 8.38 -7.58
N ASN A 88 3.89 9.67 -7.25
CA ASN A 88 2.68 10.44 -6.93
C ASN A 88 1.61 10.34 -8.04
N ASP A 89 2.04 10.29 -9.30
CA ASP A 89 1.15 10.11 -10.45
C ASP A 89 0.48 8.73 -10.50
N ALA A 90 1.13 7.70 -9.97
CA ALA A 90 0.57 6.35 -9.85
C ALA A 90 -0.38 6.22 -8.63
N MET A 91 -0.41 7.20 -7.73
CA MET A 91 -1.22 7.18 -6.52
C MET A 91 -2.54 7.94 -6.64
N ASN A 92 -2.63 8.92 -7.55
CA ASN A 92 -3.82 9.75 -7.70
C ASN A 92 -5.07 8.94 -8.14
N GLU A 93 -6.19 9.13 -7.44
CA GLU A 93 -7.51 8.48 -7.68
C GLU A 93 -7.49 6.93 -7.77
N SER A 94 -6.38 6.32 -7.35
CA SER A 94 -6.12 4.88 -7.50
C SER A 94 -6.43 4.07 -6.25
N TYR A 95 -6.97 4.71 -5.21
CA TYR A 95 -7.37 4.09 -3.95
C TYR A 95 -8.87 4.23 -3.74
N LEU A 96 -9.49 3.14 -3.28
CA LEU A 96 -10.83 3.18 -2.71
C LEU A 96 -10.68 3.15 -1.19
N MET A 97 -10.69 4.31 -0.55
CA MET A 97 -10.53 4.43 0.89
C MET A 97 -11.88 4.72 1.55
N LEU A 98 -12.16 4.05 2.66
CA LEU A 98 -13.32 4.28 3.51
C LEU A 98 -12.83 4.74 4.88
N ASP A 99 -13.37 5.85 5.37
CA ASP A 99 -13.09 6.31 6.71
C ASP A 99 -13.92 5.53 7.76
N PRO A 100 -13.61 5.66 9.06
CA PRO A 100 -14.38 4.98 10.12
C PRO A 100 -15.86 5.37 10.22
N LEU A 101 -16.30 6.44 9.52
CA LEU A 101 -17.70 6.88 9.46
C LEU A 101 -18.42 6.34 8.20
N GLY A 102 -17.76 5.45 7.46
CA GLY A 102 -18.31 4.81 6.26
C GLY A 102 -18.35 5.74 5.05
N ARG A 103 -17.51 6.78 4.98
CA ARG A 103 -17.45 7.71 3.83
C ARG A 103 -16.26 7.36 2.96
N PHE A 104 -16.46 7.33 1.64
CA PHE A 104 -15.35 7.30 0.71
C PHE A 104 -14.57 8.60 0.83
N PHE A 105 -13.24 8.52 0.79
CA PHE A 105 -12.40 9.70 0.83
C PHE A 105 -11.16 9.55 -0.03
N GLN A 106 -10.68 10.68 -0.56
CA GLN A 106 -9.45 10.74 -1.35
C GLN A 106 -8.88 12.15 -1.35
N ASN A 107 -7.58 12.26 -1.56
CA ASN A 107 -6.94 13.52 -1.87
C ASN A 107 -7.16 13.83 -3.36
N THR A 108 -7.32 15.09 -3.71
CA THR A 108 -7.43 15.56 -5.11
C THR A 108 -6.25 16.47 -5.42
N ARG A 109 -5.77 16.47 -6.68
CA ARG A 109 -4.63 17.31 -7.08
C ARG A 109 -4.86 18.81 -6.83
N ASP A 110 -6.12 19.22 -6.84
CA ASP A 110 -6.52 20.63 -6.79
C ASP A 110 -6.91 21.11 -5.38
N CYS A 111 -6.89 20.23 -4.37
CA CYS A 111 -7.33 20.56 -3.02
C CYS A 111 -6.31 20.10 -1.96
N ARG A 112 -6.02 20.96 -0.98
CA ARG A 112 -5.31 20.55 0.23
C ARG A 112 -6.27 19.80 1.14
N GLY A 113 -5.88 18.60 1.57
CA GLY A 113 -6.70 17.73 2.41
C GLY A 113 -7.44 16.63 1.64
N TYR A 114 -8.56 16.20 2.21
CA TYR A 114 -9.36 15.09 1.69
C TYR A 114 -10.78 15.56 1.37
N GLU A 115 -11.33 15.03 0.29
CA GLU A 115 -12.77 15.08 0.01
C GLU A 115 -13.45 13.85 0.61
N TYR A 116 -14.74 13.97 0.93
CA TYR A 116 -15.52 12.91 1.56
C TYR A 116 -16.87 12.73 0.86
N SER A 117 -17.26 11.48 0.61
CA SER A 117 -18.60 11.13 0.13
C SER A 117 -19.64 11.24 1.23
N ARG A 118 -20.90 11.04 0.85
CA ARG A 118 -21.96 10.66 1.81
C ARG A 118 -21.65 9.29 2.40
N SER A 119 -22.00 9.08 3.66
CA SER A 119 -21.75 7.80 4.35
C SER A 119 -22.57 6.68 3.71
N VAL A 120 -21.92 5.52 3.54
CA VAL A 120 -22.53 4.27 3.08
C VAL A 120 -23.75 3.90 3.92
N ASP A 121 -23.75 4.20 5.22
CA ASP A 121 -24.86 3.87 6.12
C ASP A 121 -26.10 4.76 5.87
N VAL A 122 -25.91 5.92 5.25
CA VAL A 122 -27.00 6.88 4.96
C VAL A 122 -27.61 6.65 3.58
N VAL A 123 -26.77 6.36 2.57
CA VAL A 123 -27.21 6.33 1.16
C VAL A 123 -27.09 4.96 0.51
N GLY A 124 -26.47 3.99 1.19
CA GLY A 124 -26.15 2.67 0.67
C GLY A 124 -24.85 2.65 -0.15
N ALA A 125 -24.15 1.51 -0.12
CA ALA A 125 -22.83 1.36 -0.73
C ALA A 125 -22.82 1.64 -2.25
N ARG A 126 -23.86 1.17 -2.96
CA ARG A 126 -24.01 1.40 -4.40
C ARG A 126 -24.10 2.88 -4.72
N GLN A 127 -24.93 3.63 -4.00
CA GLN A 127 -25.10 5.06 -4.26
C GLN A 127 -23.85 5.84 -3.87
N ALA A 128 -23.29 5.57 -2.68
CA ALA A 128 -22.07 6.20 -2.21
C ALA A 128 -20.91 6.01 -3.22
N PHE A 129 -20.80 4.84 -3.84
CA PHE A 129 -19.76 4.54 -4.82
C PHE A 129 -20.03 5.18 -6.19
N THR A 130 -21.28 5.16 -6.69
CA THR A 130 -21.66 5.81 -7.95
C THR A 130 -21.41 7.32 -7.92
N ASP A 131 -21.66 7.93 -6.77
CA ASP A 131 -21.45 9.37 -6.56
C ASP A 131 -19.97 9.73 -6.35
N TRP A 132 -19.09 8.73 -6.24
CA TRP A 132 -17.67 8.90 -5.95
C TRP A 132 -16.81 8.83 -7.22
N ARG A 133 -15.77 9.67 -7.27
CA ARG A 133 -14.79 9.65 -8.37
C ARG A 133 -13.77 8.56 -8.11
N PHE A 134 -13.68 7.56 -8.97
CA PHE A 134 -12.75 6.44 -8.80
C PHE A 134 -12.14 5.99 -10.13
N ALA A 135 -10.81 6.00 -10.22
CA ALA A 135 -10.08 5.56 -11.40
C ALA A 135 -9.80 4.04 -11.35
N ALA A 136 -10.80 3.24 -11.71
CA ALA A 136 -10.74 1.77 -11.65
C ALA A 136 -9.54 1.16 -12.42
N ALA A 137 -9.15 1.75 -13.55
CA ALA A 137 -8.01 1.29 -14.35
C ALA A 137 -6.67 1.49 -13.61
N SER A 138 -6.51 2.63 -12.93
CA SER A 138 -5.35 2.94 -12.10
C SER A 138 -5.29 2.04 -10.86
N PHE A 139 -6.45 1.77 -10.23
CA PHE A 139 -6.51 0.79 -9.15
C PHE A 139 -6.05 -0.60 -9.62
N ALA A 140 -6.57 -1.08 -10.76
CA ALA A 140 -6.25 -2.41 -11.27
C ALA A 140 -4.76 -2.57 -11.67
N SER A 141 -4.11 -1.51 -12.16
CA SER A 141 -2.68 -1.57 -12.54
C SER A 141 -1.76 -1.84 -11.34
N ARG A 142 -2.15 -1.42 -10.13
CA ARG A 142 -1.39 -1.63 -8.88
C ARG A 142 -1.25 -3.10 -8.48
N TYR A 143 -2.11 -3.96 -9.02
CA TYR A 143 -2.21 -5.39 -8.72
C TYR A 143 -1.85 -6.28 -9.91
N ARG A 144 -1.37 -5.72 -11.03
CA ARG A 144 -1.05 -6.48 -12.26
C ARG A 144 0.22 -7.34 -12.18
N GLN A 145 1.01 -7.23 -11.10
CA GLN A 145 2.10 -8.18 -10.87
C GLN A 145 1.52 -9.54 -10.48
N PRO A 146 2.00 -10.65 -11.06
CA PRO A 146 1.42 -11.96 -10.82
C PRO A 146 1.37 -12.24 -9.31
N PRO A 147 0.32 -12.90 -8.82
CA PRO A 147 0.33 -13.44 -7.47
C PRO A 147 1.63 -14.23 -7.31
N LEU A 148 2.33 -14.02 -6.20
CA LEU A 148 3.29 -15.01 -5.74
C LEU A 148 2.55 -16.35 -5.79
N GLU A 149 3.06 -17.34 -6.51
CA GLU A 149 2.39 -18.62 -6.67
C GLU A 149 1.96 -19.12 -5.30
N VAL A 150 0.65 -19.10 -5.05
CA VAL A 150 0.07 -19.77 -3.90
C VAL A 150 0.19 -21.24 -4.25
N VAL A 151 1.11 -21.95 -3.60
CA VAL A 151 1.20 -23.41 -3.68
C VAL A 151 -0.22 -23.95 -3.43
N PRO A 152 -0.84 -24.70 -4.37
CA PRO A 152 -2.22 -25.11 -4.23
C PRO A 152 -2.33 -26.11 -3.07
N GLY A 153 -2.89 -25.67 -1.96
CA GLY A 153 -3.12 -26.52 -0.81
C GLY A 153 -3.70 -25.73 0.35
N THR A 154 -4.99 -25.92 0.59
CA THR A 154 -5.71 -25.57 1.83
C THR A 154 -6.34 -24.18 1.93
N ILE A 155 -7.20 -23.80 0.99
CA ILE A 155 -8.38 -22.99 1.34
C ILE A 155 -9.58 -23.57 0.59
N GLN A 156 -10.39 -24.38 1.26
CA GLN A 156 -11.71 -24.72 0.74
C GLN A 156 -12.64 -23.51 0.92
N PRO A 157 -13.46 -23.15 -0.08
CA PRO A 157 -14.43 -22.08 0.07
C PRO A 157 -15.44 -22.45 1.15
N VAL A 158 -15.63 -21.55 2.12
CA VAL A 158 -16.75 -21.64 3.06
C VAL A 158 -18.03 -21.51 2.25
N GLN A 159 -18.85 -22.56 2.23
CA GLN A 159 -20.19 -22.49 1.65
C GLN A 159 -21.00 -21.43 2.40
N ALA A 160 -21.64 -20.53 1.67
CA ALA A 160 -22.56 -19.56 2.21
C ALA A 160 -23.72 -20.29 2.91
N GLY A 161 -23.63 -20.42 4.23
CA GLY A 161 -24.73 -20.88 5.05
C GLY A 161 -25.80 -19.78 5.08
N SER A 162 -27.01 -20.14 4.67
CA SER A 162 -28.20 -19.32 4.86
C SER A 162 -28.38 -19.05 6.36
N ILE A 163 -28.33 -17.78 6.75
CA ILE A 163 -28.65 -17.37 8.13
C ILE A 163 -30.19 -17.41 8.28
N PRO A 164 -30.73 -18.00 9.36
CA PRO A 164 -32.16 -18.00 9.66
C PRO A 164 -32.71 -16.61 10.00
#